data_AF-A0A7W3M0A8-F1
#
_entry.id   AF-A0A7W3M0A8-F1
#
_cell.length_a   1.000
_cell.length_b   1.000
_cell.length_c   1.000
_cell.angle_alpha   90.00
_cell.angle_beta   90.00
_cell.angle_gamma   90.00
#
_symmetry.space_group_name_H-M   'P 1'
#
loop_
_entity.id
_entity.type
_entity.pdbx_description
1 polymer ?
#
loop_
_entity_poly.entity_id
_entity_poly.type
_entity_poly.pdbx_seq_one_letter_code
_entity_poly.pdbx_strand_id
1 'polypeptide(L)'
;MTEAVENEYHRRLWERGDLTLRFPADPVGHLQIQSVGDEDSLVVSAQGILTLPAGHTASLEMSDEEPAGDLWFLDDLPEDALAGFAAMGVTAEGLRRLVRQRELFQVVLERPGGGDEDLAVLGRLPELEILAVEDDGGTGAWLASLAETSLMVLELHRPEVNATALEAIGRIGTLFTLNLTAGRIEADALPSLAGLSELESLTLWTDTPLAPDRLAFCAGMRELEILDLKRRDGTDPLTGAERLELLRTLPDLDVNGLWYPRAQLETMTAADLEDLDSAAVRVVDDTAAFDRVLAERSPVLAYFTAGWCGPCKQLGPVIDRFAADYADRLTVAKVDVDLVPEVADRFDVQGVPTLIMLRNGEAVATQAGALPRRDLSSFVDPLL
;
A
#
# COMPACT_ATOMS: atom_id res chain seq x y z
N MET A 1 18.25 -20.95 -11.97
CA MET A 1 18.54 -20.57 -13.37
C MET A 1 18.39 -19.07 -13.40
N THR A 2 19.53 -18.42 -13.23
CA THR A 2 19.75 -16.97 -13.16
C THR A 2 19.88 -16.39 -14.57
N GLU A 3 19.44 -15.13 -14.72
CA GLU A 3 19.67 -14.21 -15.85
C GLU A 3 18.93 -14.50 -17.17
N ALA A 4 18.44 -13.42 -17.78
CA ALA A 4 18.07 -13.30 -19.20
C ALA A 4 16.63 -13.64 -19.65
N VAL A 5 15.62 -13.15 -18.92
CA VAL A 5 14.69 -12.24 -19.62
C VAL A 5 15.18 -10.85 -19.27
N GLU A 6 16.12 -10.32 -20.05
CA GLU A 6 16.27 -8.87 -20.14
C GLU A 6 14.87 -8.31 -20.37
N ASN A 7 14.31 -7.65 -19.36
CA ASN A 7 13.01 -7.00 -19.47
C ASN A 7 13.05 -6.13 -20.74
N GLU A 8 12.17 -6.42 -21.69
CA GLU A 8 12.12 -5.74 -22.99
C GLU A 8 12.02 -4.21 -22.79
N TYR A 9 11.39 -3.77 -21.70
CA TYR A 9 11.39 -2.38 -21.25
C TYR A 9 12.80 -1.84 -20.92
N HIS A 10 13.57 -2.56 -20.11
CA HIS A 10 14.96 -2.18 -19.78
C HIS A 10 15.82 -2.08 -21.03
N ARG A 11 15.69 -3.05 -21.96
CA ARG A 11 16.42 -3.02 -23.22
C ARG A 11 16.05 -1.81 -24.06
N ARG A 12 14.75 -1.49 -24.18
CA ARG A 12 14.25 -0.31 -24.88
C ARG A 12 14.82 1.00 -24.29
N LEU A 13 14.89 1.12 -22.97
CA LEU A 13 15.47 2.30 -22.31
C LEU A 13 16.96 2.49 -22.60
N TRP A 14 17.73 1.41 -22.71
CA TRP A 14 19.13 1.48 -23.13
C TRP A 14 19.29 1.75 -24.63
N GLU A 15 18.40 1.24 -25.47
CA GLU A 15 18.44 1.41 -26.93
C GLU A 15 17.99 2.79 -27.42
N ARG A 16 17.13 3.51 -26.67
CA ARG A 16 16.63 4.84 -27.09
C ARG A 16 17.69 5.95 -27.12
N GLY A 17 18.82 5.75 -26.42
CA GLY A 17 19.85 6.77 -26.25
C GLY A 17 19.48 7.86 -25.24
N ASP A 18 20.26 8.94 -25.22
CA ASP A 18 20.02 10.08 -24.32
C ASP A 18 18.81 10.89 -24.79
N LEU A 19 17.91 11.24 -23.86
CA LEU A 19 16.78 12.14 -24.11
C LEU A 19 17.08 13.55 -23.66
N THR A 20 16.76 14.53 -24.51
CA THR A 20 16.79 15.94 -24.14
C THR A 20 15.41 16.39 -23.67
N LEU A 21 15.29 16.77 -22.41
CA LEU A 21 14.06 17.28 -21.81
C LEU A 21 14.11 18.81 -21.78
N ARG A 22 13.03 19.46 -22.22
CA ARG A 22 12.92 20.92 -22.26
C ARG A 22 11.80 21.37 -21.34
N PHE A 23 12.18 21.97 -20.23
CA PHE A 23 11.27 22.57 -19.25
C PHE A 23 11.29 24.10 -19.37
N PRO A 24 10.31 24.80 -18.76
CA PRO A 24 10.33 26.25 -18.62
C PRO A 24 11.57 26.74 -17.87
N ALA A 25 11.86 28.03 -17.96
CA ALA A 25 12.97 28.64 -17.22
C ALA A 25 12.74 28.62 -15.70
N ASP A 26 11.49 28.80 -15.29
CA ASP A 26 11.07 28.65 -13.90
C ASP A 26 10.81 27.16 -13.59
N PRO A 27 11.17 26.68 -12.38
CA PRO A 27 10.90 25.31 -11.95
C PRO A 27 9.42 24.96 -12.02
N VAL A 28 9.11 23.80 -12.61
CA VAL A 28 7.76 23.21 -12.56
C VAL A 28 7.63 22.10 -11.50
N GLY A 29 8.76 21.64 -10.95
CA GLY A 29 8.80 20.56 -9.97
C GLY A 29 10.19 19.95 -9.84
N HIS A 30 10.23 18.73 -9.35
CA HIS A 30 11.41 17.90 -9.20
C HIS A 30 11.34 16.70 -10.13
N LEU A 31 12.45 16.44 -10.81
CA LEU A 31 12.62 15.25 -11.62
C LEU A 31 13.49 14.28 -10.83
N GLN A 32 12.91 13.13 -10.48
CA GLN A 32 13.63 11.99 -9.94
C GLN A 32 14.11 11.15 -11.12
N ILE A 33 15.43 11.06 -11.29
CA ILE A 33 16.08 10.30 -12.35
C ILE A 33 16.69 9.04 -11.74
N GLN A 34 16.30 7.88 -12.25
CA GLN A 34 16.76 6.59 -11.72
C GLN A 34 17.36 5.75 -12.84
N SER A 35 18.52 5.13 -12.58
CA SER A 35 19.09 4.15 -13.48
C SER A 35 18.34 2.83 -13.35
N VAL A 36 18.01 2.22 -14.47
CA VAL A 36 17.34 0.92 -14.48
C VAL A 36 18.21 -0.13 -13.78
N GLY A 37 17.64 -0.78 -12.76
CA GLY A 37 18.34 -1.80 -11.95
C GLY A 37 19.22 -1.24 -10.84
N ASP A 38 19.15 0.06 -10.57
CA ASP A 38 19.79 0.73 -9.44
C ASP A 38 18.72 1.28 -8.48
N GLU A 39 19.00 1.26 -7.18
CA GLU A 39 18.13 1.81 -6.14
C GLU A 39 18.38 3.30 -5.92
N ASP A 40 19.59 3.78 -6.29
CA ASP A 40 19.94 5.20 -6.15
C ASP A 40 19.22 6.06 -7.20
N SER A 41 18.69 7.21 -6.75
CA SER A 41 18.07 8.20 -7.62
C SER A 41 18.70 9.58 -7.48
N LEU A 42 18.77 10.30 -8.59
CA LEU A 42 19.21 11.69 -8.64
C LEU A 42 17.97 12.59 -8.73
N VAL A 43 17.81 13.50 -7.77
CA VAL A 43 16.75 14.51 -7.79
C VAL A 43 17.30 15.83 -8.32
N VAL A 44 16.69 16.37 -9.38
CA VAL A 44 17.02 17.67 -9.96
C VAL A 44 15.77 18.54 -10.11
N SER A 45 15.94 19.86 -10.15
CA SER A 45 14.82 20.74 -10.48
C SER A 45 14.47 20.61 -11.96
N ALA A 46 13.18 20.42 -12.27
CA ALA A 46 12.64 20.36 -13.62
C ALA A 46 12.54 21.79 -14.21
N GLN A 47 13.67 22.30 -14.70
CA GLN A 47 13.79 23.62 -15.33
C GLN A 47 14.86 23.62 -16.42
N GLY A 48 14.67 24.45 -17.43
CA GLY A 48 15.60 24.60 -18.54
C GLY A 48 15.80 23.31 -19.35
N ILE A 49 17.04 23.06 -19.78
CA ILE A 49 17.38 21.89 -20.59
C ILE A 49 18.08 20.86 -19.71
N LEU A 50 17.49 19.67 -19.64
CA LEU A 50 18.06 18.50 -18.96
C LEU A 50 18.35 17.41 -19.98
N THR A 51 19.34 16.57 -19.70
CA THR A 51 19.63 15.38 -20.49
C THR A 51 19.44 14.16 -19.60
N LEU A 52 18.47 13.34 -19.95
CA LEU A 52 18.22 12.05 -19.32
C LEU A 52 19.09 11.00 -20.04
N PRO A 53 20.09 10.41 -19.38
CA PRO A 53 20.96 9.45 -20.04
C PRO A 53 20.22 8.18 -20.46
N ALA A 54 20.75 7.47 -21.45
CA ALA A 54 20.26 6.14 -21.82
C ALA A 54 20.18 5.22 -20.59
N GLY A 55 19.18 4.33 -20.55
CA GLY A 55 18.97 3.40 -19.42
C GLY A 55 18.42 4.05 -18.16
N HIS A 56 17.96 5.30 -18.21
CA HIS A 56 17.35 5.97 -17.07
C HIS A 56 15.86 6.27 -17.29
N THR A 57 15.09 6.16 -16.22
CA THR A 57 13.72 6.64 -16.12
C THR A 57 13.69 8.00 -15.45
N ALA A 58 12.62 8.75 -15.68
CA ALA A 58 12.40 10.03 -15.03
C ALA A 58 10.96 10.12 -14.53
N SER A 59 10.80 10.45 -13.25
CA SER A 59 9.50 10.71 -12.63
C SER A 59 9.41 12.17 -12.26
N LEU A 60 8.32 12.83 -12.65
CA LEU A 60 8.09 14.25 -12.36
C LEU A 60 7.14 14.40 -11.18
N GLU A 61 7.62 15.02 -10.12
CA GLU A 61 6.82 15.40 -8.96
C GLU A 61 6.70 16.93 -8.91
N MET A 62 5.47 17.43 -9.01
CA MET A 62 5.19 18.86 -8.94
C MET A 62 4.89 19.26 -7.48
N SER A 63 5.04 20.56 -7.19
CA SER A 63 4.76 21.08 -5.85
C SER A 63 3.29 20.92 -5.45
N ASP A 64 3.03 20.57 -4.20
CA ASP A 64 1.69 20.58 -3.61
C ASP A 64 1.21 21.99 -3.21
N GLU A 65 2.08 23.00 -3.29
CA GLU A 65 1.73 24.38 -2.93
C GLU A 65 0.87 25.06 -4.00
N GLU A 66 1.04 24.70 -5.27
CA GLU A 66 0.38 25.33 -6.41
C GLU A 66 -0.23 24.28 -7.37
N PRO A 67 -1.45 24.50 -7.87
CA PRO A 67 -2.05 23.63 -8.87
C PRO A 67 -1.19 23.52 -10.13
N ALA A 68 -0.94 22.30 -10.60
CA ALA A 68 -0.17 22.03 -11.80
C ALA A 68 -0.81 22.55 -13.10
N GLY A 69 -2.14 22.74 -13.07
CA GLY A 69 -2.87 23.37 -14.17
C GLY A 69 -2.86 22.52 -15.44
N ASP A 70 -2.68 23.18 -16.59
CA ASP A 70 -2.88 22.55 -17.90
C ASP A 70 -1.64 21.78 -18.42
N LEU A 71 -0.54 21.72 -17.66
CA LEU A 71 0.69 20.99 -18.05
C LEU A 71 1.22 21.34 -19.45
N TRP A 72 1.13 22.61 -19.85
CA TRP A 72 1.46 23.07 -21.21
C TRP A 72 2.90 22.72 -21.64
N PHE A 73 3.83 22.60 -20.69
CA PHE A 73 5.23 22.26 -20.96
C PHE A 73 5.42 20.82 -21.49
N LEU A 74 4.45 19.93 -21.26
CA LEU A 74 4.50 18.57 -21.81
C LEU A 74 4.45 18.55 -23.34
N ASP A 75 3.97 19.61 -23.98
CA ASP A 75 3.97 19.73 -25.45
C ASP A 75 5.40 19.80 -26.03
N ASP A 76 6.40 20.16 -25.21
CA ASP A 76 7.82 20.25 -25.60
C ASP A 76 8.66 19.03 -25.16
N LEU A 77 8.07 18.09 -24.43
CA LEU A 77 8.73 16.86 -24.01
C LEU A 77 8.52 15.72 -25.02
N PRO A 78 9.50 14.81 -25.17
CA PRO A 78 9.27 13.52 -25.82
C PRO A 78 8.07 12.77 -25.20
N GLU A 79 7.33 12.02 -26.01
CA GLU A 79 6.20 11.20 -25.53
C GLU A 79 6.65 10.04 -24.63
N ASP A 80 7.92 9.69 -24.61
CA ASP A 80 8.52 8.64 -23.78
C ASP A 80 9.35 9.21 -22.63
N ALA A 81 9.19 10.50 -22.31
CA ALA A 81 10.04 11.20 -21.35
C ALA A 81 9.81 10.76 -19.91
N LEU A 82 8.56 10.56 -19.51
CA LEU A 82 8.17 10.34 -18.12
C LEU A 82 7.70 8.91 -17.87
N ALA A 83 8.22 8.32 -16.80
CA ALA A 83 7.82 7.02 -16.27
C ALA A 83 6.86 7.16 -15.08
N GLY A 84 7.01 8.22 -14.28
CA GLY A 84 6.11 8.57 -13.19
C GLY A 84 5.67 10.03 -13.25
N PHE A 85 4.48 10.31 -12.74
CA PHE A 85 3.96 11.67 -12.61
C PHE A 85 3.14 11.83 -11.33
N ALA A 86 3.45 12.85 -10.55
CA ALA A 86 2.71 13.22 -9.34
C ALA A 86 2.43 14.73 -9.33
N ALA A 87 1.16 15.11 -9.17
CA ALA A 87 0.79 16.51 -9.05
C ALA A 87 -0.61 16.71 -8.45
N MET A 88 -0.76 17.87 -7.80
CA MET A 88 -2.06 18.40 -7.41
C MET A 88 -2.66 19.31 -8.49
N GLY A 89 -3.97 19.30 -8.66
CA GLY A 89 -4.71 20.31 -9.41
C GLY A 89 -4.44 20.33 -10.91
N VAL A 90 -4.15 19.17 -11.51
CA VAL A 90 -4.06 19.00 -12.97
C VAL A 90 -5.44 19.22 -13.58
N THR A 91 -5.57 20.09 -14.56
CA THR A 91 -6.89 20.34 -15.20
C THR A 91 -7.26 19.25 -16.20
N ALA A 92 -8.51 19.27 -16.67
CA ALA A 92 -8.95 18.41 -17.78
C ALA A 92 -8.07 18.52 -19.04
N GLU A 93 -7.56 19.72 -19.35
CA GLU A 93 -6.63 19.90 -20.47
C GLU A 93 -5.24 19.34 -20.13
N GLY A 94 -4.80 19.51 -18.89
CA GLY A 94 -3.59 18.86 -18.36
C GLY A 94 -3.65 17.34 -18.49
N LEU A 95 -4.75 16.70 -18.12
CA LEU A 95 -4.95 15.25 -18.27
C LEU A 95 -4.81 14.80 -19.73
N ARG A 96 -5.37 15.56 -20.69
CA ARG A 96 -5.24 15.25 -22.13
C ARG A 96 -3.80 15.38 -22.65
N ARG A 97 -2.99 16.24 -22.05
CA ARG A 97 -1.55 16.32 -22.33
C ARG A 97 -0.77 15.21 -21.65
N LEU A 98 -1.10 14.90 -20.39
CA LEU A 98 -0.45 13.88 -19.59
C LEU A 98 -0.51 12.51 -20.28
N VAL A 99 -1.67 12.12 -20.82
CA VAL A 99 -1.84 10.82 -21.49
C VAL A 99 -1.13 10.69 -22.84
N ARG A 100 -0.39 11.72 -23.28
CA ARG A 100 0.55 11.59 -24.40
C ARG A 100 1.88 10.98 -23.96
N GLN A 101 2.17 10.95 -22.66
CA GLN A 101 3.34 10.29 -22.10
C GLN A 101 3.09 8.79 -22.05
N ARG A 102 3.68 8.06 -23.00
CA ARG A 102 3.39 6.65 -23.29
C ARG A 102 4.05 5.68 -22.33
N GLU A 103 5.11 6.10 -21.65
CA GLU A 103 5.87 5.27 -20.71
C GLU A 103 5.44 5.48 -19.26
N LEU A 104 4.37 6.26 -19.00
CA LEU A 104 3.83 6.46 -17.65
C LEU A 104 3.27 5.15 -17.11
N PHE A 105 3.98 4.58 -16.14
CA PHE A 105 3.53 3.41 -15.39
C PHE A 105 2.95 3.78 -14.03
N GLN A 106 3.38 4.93 -13.46
CA GLN A 106 2.88 5.45 -12.18
C GLN A 106 2.28 6.84 -12.35
N VAL A 107 1.04 7.03 -11.88
CA VAL A 107 0.36 8.32 -11.86
C VAL A 107 -0.28 8.57 -10.49
N VAL A 108 0.04 9.71 -9.90
CA VAL A 108 -0.54 10.20 -8.63
C VAL A 108 -1.19 11.56 -8.89
N LEU A 109 -2.48 11.68 -8.61
CA LEU A 109 -3.24 12.90 -8.85
C LEU A 109 -4.02 13.30 -7.60
N GLU A 110 -3.76 14.51 -7.11
CA GLU A 110 -4.58 15.11 -6.05
C GLU A 110 -5.49 16.19 -6.66
N ARG A 111 -6.79 16.11 -6.39
CA ARG A 111 -7.80 17.06 -6.87
C ARG A 111 -7.70 17.34 -8.39
N PRO A 112 -7.65 16.30 -9.25
CA PRO A 112 -7.65 16.52 -10.69
C PRO A 112 -8.96 17.21 -11.11
N GLY A 113 -8.85 18.19 -12.01
CA GLY A 113 -9.97 18.92 -12.56
C GLY A 113 -10.64 18.18 -13.70
N GLY A 114 -11.95 18.31 -13.82
CA GLY A 114 -12.76 17.70 -14.87
C GLY A 114 -13.89 16.85 -14.29
N GLY A 115 -14.55 16.09 -15.16
CA GLY A 115 -15.53 15.07 -14.77
C GLY A 115 -15.12 13.68 -15.24
N ASP A 116 -16.07 12.73 -15.24
CA ASP A 116 -15.77 11.34 -15.61
C ASP A 116 -15.18 11.20 -17.04
N GLU A 117 -15.65 12.00 -17.99
CA GLU A 117 -15.12 11.98 -19.37
C GLU A 117 -13.66 12.42 -19.45
N ASP A 118 -13.25 13.37 -18.60
CA ASP A 118 -11.90 13.91 -18.58
C ASP A 118 -10.94 12.95 -17.88
N LEU A 119 -11.37 12.26 -16.82
CA LEU A 119 -10.58 11.26 -16.11
C LEU A 119 -10.48 9.93 -16.87
N ALA A 120 -11.51 9.58 -17.65
CA ALA A 120 -11.52 8.35 -18.44
C ALA A 120 -10.38 8.27 -19.47
N VAL A 121 -9.71 9.39 -19.75
CA VAL A 121 -8.51 9.40 -20.60
C VAL A 121 -7.34 8.64 -19.98
N LEU A 122 -7.28 8.48 -18.64
CA LEU A 122 -6.23 7.74 -17.94
C LEU A 122 -6.18 6.26 -18.39
N GLY A 123 -7.33 5.66 -18.72
CA GLY A 123 -7.40 4.32 -19.30
C GLY A 123 -6.75 4.17 -20.69
N ARG A 124 -6.23 5.25 -21.28
CA ARG A 124 -5.49 5.24 -22.54
C ARG A 124 -3.98 5.10 -22.36
N LEU A 125 -3.48 5.19 -21.12
CA LEU A 125 -2.07 4.99 -20.81
C LEU A 125 -1.71 3.51 -20.97
N PRO A 126 -0.81 3.15 -21.90
CA PRO A 126 -0.58 1.75 -22.25
C PRO A 126 0.22 0.98 -21.20
N GLU A 127 1.04 1.68 -20.40
CA GLU A 127 1.94 1.07 -19.41
C GLU A 127 1.46 1.33 -17.96
N LEU A 128 0.26 1.87 -17.76
CA LEU A 128 -0.22 2.25 -16.42
C LEU A 128 -0.40 1.01 -15.52
N GLU A 129 0.38 0.96 -14.45
CA GLU A 129 0.40 -0.12 -13.45
C GLU A 129 0.00 0.39 -12.05
N ILE A 130 0.33 1.64 -11.73
CA ILE A 130 0.04 2.25 -10.42
C ILE A 130 -0.73 3.55 -10.62
N LEU A 131 -1.92 3.62 -10.04
CA LEU A 131 -2.76 4.81 -10.07
C LEU A 131 -3.24 5.16 -8.67
N ALA A 132 -2.87 6.35 -8.19
CA ALA A 132 -3.42 6.94 -6.98
C ALA A 132 -4.18 8.23 -7.33
N VAL A 133 -5.44 8.32 -6.91
CA VAL A 133 -6.25 9.53 -7.12
C VAL A 133 -6.95 9.94 -5.83
N GLU A 134 -6.71 11.19 -5.43
CA GLU A 134 -7.40 11.85 -4.33
C GLU A 134 -8.39 12.91 -4.84
N ASP A 135 -9.60 12.89 -4.31
CA ASP A 135 -10.67 13.88 -4.56
C ASP A 135 -10.88 14.16 -6.06
N ASP A 136 -11.21 13.09 -6.80
CA ASP A 136 -11.34 13.09 -8.25
C ASP A 136 -12.47 13.97 -8.83
N GLY A 137 -13.38 14.47 -7.99
CA GLY A 137 -14.55 15.26 -8.41
C GLY A 137 -15.56 14.54 -9.34
N GLY A 138 -15.28 13.28 -9.74
CA GLY A 138 -16.08 12.49 -10.68
C GLY A 138 -17.24 11.77 -10.00
N THR A 139 -18.09 11.09 -10.79
CA THR A 139 -19.09 10.19 -10.21
C THR A 139 -18.53 8.79 -9.92
N GLY A 140 -17.35 8.48 -10.47
CA GLY A 140 -16.72 7.16 -10.41
C GLY A 140 -16.97 6.32 -11.67
N ALA A 141 -17.77 6.82 -12.62
CA ALA A 141 -18.01 6.14 -13.89
C ALA A 141 -16.74 6.03 -14.74
N TRP A 142 -15.80 6.97 -14.58
CA TRP A 142 -14.53 6.97 -15.31
C TRP A 142 -13.65 5.75 -15.03
N LEU A 143 -13.78 5.14 -13.84
CA LEU A 143 -13.03 3.95 -13.44
C LEU A 143 -13.29 2.77 -14.39
N ALA A 144 -14.42 2.75 -15.09
CA ALA A 144 -14.72 1.73 -16.08
C ALA A 144 -13.73 1.75 -17.27
N SER A 145 -13.08 2.89 -17.53
CA SER A 145 -12.03 2.99 -18.54
C SER A 145 -10.78 2.19 -18.19
N LEU A 146 -10.59 1.84 -16.90
CA LEU A 146 -9.42 1.11 -16.41
C LEU A 146 -9.55 -0.41 -16.60
N ALA A 147 -10.75 -0.93 -16.91
CA ALA A 147 -11.00 -2.38 -16.97
C ALA A 147 -10.15 -3.13 -18.00
N GLU A 148 -9.69 -2.44 -19.05
CA GLU A 148 -8.88 -3.00 -20.14
C GLU A 148 -7.40 -2.60 -20.05
N THR A 149 -6.97 -2.07 -18.89
CA THR A 149 -5.58 -1.66 -18.63
C THR A 149 -4.79 -2.78 -17.95
N SER A 150 -3.48 -2.56 -17.79
CA SER A 150 -2.59 -3.43 -17.01
C SER A 150 -2.50 -3.00 -15.53
N LEU A 151 -3.46 -2.22 -15.04
CA LEU A 151 -3.39 -1.62 -13.70
C LEU A 151 -3.29 -2.69 -12.62
N MET A 152 -2.27 -2.59 -11.78
CA MET A 152 -1.97 -3.53 -10.69
C MET A 152 -2.31 -2.93 -9.32
N VAL A 153 -2.10 -1.63 -9.15
CA VAL A 153 -2.34 -0.92 -7.89
C VAL A 153 -3.30 0.23 -8.14
N LEU A 154 -4.42 0.23 -7.42
CA LEU A 154 -5.36 1.34 -7.40
C LEU A 154 -5.53 1.86 -5.98
N GLU A 155 -5.21 3.13 -5.80
CA GLU A 155 -5.47 3.88 -4.58
C GLU A 155 -6.48 4.97 -4.85
N LEU A 156 -7.59 4.96 -4.10
CA LEU A 156 -8.64 5.96 -4.22
C LEU A 156 -8.94 6.56 -2.86
N HIS A 157 -8.71 7.86 -2.76
CA HIS A 157 -9.16 8.66 -1.63
C HIS A 157 -10.31 9.56 -2.06
N ARG A 158 -11.53 9.27 -1.59
CA ARG A 158 -12.74 9.99 -2.01
C ARG A 158 -13.63 10.31 -0.81
N PRO A 159 -14.39 11.42 -0.84
CA PRO A 159 -15.42 11.64 0.18
C PRO A 159 -16.46 10.50 0.23
N GLU A 160 -16.82 9.95 -0.93
CA GLU A 160 -17.78 8.87 -1.10
C GLU A 160 -17.36 7.93 -2.25
N VAL A 161 -17.39 6.62 -2.00
CA VAL A 161 -17.25 5.56 -3.01
C VAL A 161 -18.62 4.88 -3.16
N ASN A 162 -19.30 5.19 -4.26
CA ASN A 162 -20.65 4.70 -4.55
C ASN A 162 -20.65 3.36 -5.33
N ALA A 163 -21.82 2.80 -5.57
CA ALA A 163 -22.01 1.56 -6.32
C ALA A 163 -21.41 1.62 -7.74
N THR A 164 -21.57 2.75 -8.45
CA THR A 164 -21.00 2.92 -9.79
C THR A 164 -19.49 2.74 -9.79
N ALA A 165 -18.80 3.33 -8.81
CA ALA A 165 -17.35 3.20 -8.66
C ALA A 165 -16.96 1.75 -8.32
N LEU A 166 -17.62 1.12 -7.34
CA LEU A 166 -17.33 -0.27 -6.94
C LEU A 166 -17.54 -1.26 -8.08
N GLU A 167 -18.65 -1.13 -8.82
CA GLU A 167 -18.93 -1.97 -9.98
C GLU A 167 -17.93 -1.78 -11.11
N ALA A 168 -17.41 -0.56 -11.30
CA ALA A 168 -16.37 -0.27 -12.27
C ALA A 168 -15.02 -0.89 -11.84
N ILE A 169 -14.64 -0.70 -10.58
CA ILE A 169 -13.41 -1.27 -10.00
C ILE A 169 -13.44 -2.80 -10.10
N GLY A 170 -14.56 -3.43 -9.75
CA GLY A 170 -14.72 -4.89 -9.79
C GLY A 170 -14.58 -5.53 -11.19
N ARG A 171 -14.41 -4.73 -12.25
CA ARG A 171 -14.12 -5.18 -13.62
C ARG A 171 -12.64 -5.07 -14.00
N ILE A 172 -11.78 -4.49 -13.15
CA ILE A 172 -10.34 -4.35 -13.41
C ILE A 172 -9.64 -5.64 -13.00
N GLY A 173 -9.61 -6.62 -13.90
CA GLY A 173 -9.18 -7.99 -13.58
C GLY A 173 -7.70 -8.16 -13.23
N THR A 174 -6.87 -7.14 -13.43
CA THR A 174 -5.41 -7.16 -13.21
C THR A 174 -4.97 -6.62 -11.85
N LEU A 175 -5.89 -6.11 -11.03
CA LEU A 175 -5.54 -5.51 -9.74
C LEU A 175 -5.01 -6.55 -8.76
N PHE A 176 -3.82 -6.26 -8.22
CA PHE A 176 -3.18 -6.96 -7.10
C PHE A 176 -3.45 -6.25 -5.76
N THR A 177 -3.46 -4.92 -5.78
CA THR A 177 -3.67 -4.09 -4.59
C THR A 177 -4.78 -3.07 -4.85
N LEU A 178 -5.75 -3.02 -3.93
CA LEU A 178 -6.82 -2.04 -3.93
C LEU A 178 -6.90 -1.35 -2.57
N ASN A 179 -6.64 -0.04 -2.58
CA ASN A 179 -6.74 0.82 -1.40
C ASN A 179 -7.90 1.80 -1.55
N LEU A 180 -8.97 1.62 -0.78
CA LEU A 180 -10.12 2.52 -0.75
C LEU A 180 -10.20 3.26 0.57
N THR A 181 -9.92 4.56 0.54
CA THR A 181 -10.11 5.46 1.68
C THR A 181 -11.29 6.37 1.41
N ALA A 182 -12.36 6.25 2.19
CA ALA A 182 -13.54 7.08 1.98
C ALA A 182 -14.37 7.38 3.23
N GLY A 183 -14.91 8.60 3.29
CA GLY A 183 -15.86 8.96 4.34
C GLY A 183 -17.12 8.09 4.30
N ARG A 184 -17.55 7.70 3.10
CA ARG A 184 -18.64 6.76 2.91
C ARG A 184 -18.33 5.76 1.78
N ILE A 185 -18.70 4.51 1.97
CA ILE A 185 -18.69 3.46 0.95
C ILE A 185 -20.12 2.92 0.84
N GLU A 186 -20.61 2.69 -0.36
CA GLU A 186 -21.90 2.02 -0.56
C GLU A 186 -21.76 0.51 -0.29
N ALA A 187 -21.86 0.13 0.99
CA ALA A 187 -21.56 -1.22 1.46
C ALA A 187 -22.37 -2.33 0.76
N ASP A 188 -23.59 -2.04 0.30
CA ASP A 188 -24.42 -2.99 -0.45
C ASP A 188 -23.79 -3.39 -1.80
N ALA A 189 -22.93 -2.56 -2.37
CA ALA A 189 -22.25 -2.80 -3.63
C ALA A 189 -20.84 -3.38 -3.48
N LEU A 190 -20.29 -3.50 -2.26
CA LEU A 190 -18.98 -4.13 -2.03
C LEU A 190 -18.83 -5.52 -2.67
N PRO A 191 -19.85 -6.41 -2.69
CA PRO A 191 -19.75 -7.69 -3.36
C PRO A 191 -19.43 -7.63 -4.86
N SER A 192 -19.58 -6.46 -5.51
CA SER A 192 -19.14 -6.28 -6.90
C SER A 192 -17.62 -6.42 -7.08
N LEU A 193 -16.82 -6.24 -6.01
CA LEU A 193 -15.37 -6.46 -6.02
C LEU A 193 -14.97 -7.94 -6.12
N ALA A 194 -15.92 -8.88 -5.99
CA ALA A 194 -15.64 -10.31 -6.11
C ALA A 194 -15.11 -10.73 -7.51
N GLY A 195 -15.19 -9.85 -8.51
CA GLY A 195 -14.62 -10.05 -9.84
C GLY A 195 -13.09 -9.90 -9.91
N LEU A 196 -12.45 -9.35 -8.87
CA LEU A 196 -11.01 -9.13 -8.80
C LEU A 196 -10.28 -10.44 -8.47
N SER A 197 -10.02 -11.28 -9.49
CA SER A 197 -9.51 -12.63 -9.29
C SER A 197 -8.04 -12.70 -8.86
N GLU A 198 -7.25 -11.68 -9.17
CA GLU A 198 -5.80 -11.60 -8.87
C GLU A 198 -5.50 -10.75 -7.63
N LEU A 199 -6.53 -10.28 -6.90
CA LEU A 199 -6.32 -9.35 -5.79
C LEU A 199 -5.71 -10.06 -4.58
N GLU A 200 -4.53 -9.59 -4.16
CA GLU A 200 -3.80 -10.09 -2.98
C GLU A 200 -4.05 -9.24 -1.73
N SER A 201 -4.26 -7.93 -1.92
CA SER A 201 -4.45 -6.97 -0.84
C SER A 201 -5.68 -6.09 -1.06
N LEU A 202 -6.57 -6.08 -0.07
CA LEU A 202 -7.74 -5.21 -0.02
C LEU A 202 -7.71 -4.35 1.25
N THR A 203 -7.61 -3.04 1.06
CA THR A 203 -7.70 -2.04 2.14
C THR A 203 -9.00 -1.25 2.01
N LEU A 204 -9.81 -1.25 3.07
CA LEU A 204 -11.06 -0.49 3.18
C LEU A 204 -11.00 0.40 4.43
N TRP A 205 -10.69 1.68 4.22
CA TRP A 205 -10.63 2.67 5.30
C TRP A 205 -11.85 3.59 5.22
N THR A 206 -12.86 3.33 6.05
CA THR A 206 -14.13 4.07 5.97
C THR A 206 -14.87 4.24 7.29
N ASP A 207 -15.63 5.33 7.41
CA ASP A 207 -16.57 5.53 8.51
C ASP A 207 -17.92 4.80 8.28
N THR A 208 -18.07 4.12 7.15
CA THR A 208 -19.25 3.30 6.87
C THR A 208 -19.22 2.04 7.73
N PRO A 209 -20.31 1.69 8.44
CA PRO A 209 -20.40 0.40 9.11
C PRO A 209 -20.24 -0.77 8.11
N LEU A 210 -19.24 -1.62 8.32
CA LEU A 210 -18.94 -2.76 7.46
C LEU A 210 -19.48 -4.06 8.06
N ALA A 211 -20.79 -4.29 7.96
CA ALA A 211 -21.38 -5.52 8.47
C ALA A 211 -20.72 -6.78 7.83
N PRO A 212 -20.50 -7.88 8.59
CA PRO A 212 -19.78 -9.07 8.09
C PRO A 212 -20.33 -9.67 6.80
N ASP A 213 -21.65 -9.62 6.60
CA ASP A 213 -22.33 -10.12 5.40
C ASP A 213 -21.90 -9.36 4.12
N ARG A 214 -21.51 -8.09 4.24
CA ARG A 214 -21.02 -7.26 3.13
C ARG A 214 -19.60 -7.58 2.72
N LEU A 215 -18.83 -8.20 3.61
CA LEU A 215 -17.45 -8.63 3.38
C LEU A 215 -17.35 -10.12 3.04
N ALA A 216 -18.43 -10.88 3.20
CA ALA A 216 -18.46 -12.33 2.95
C ALA A 216 -18.03 -12.75 1.54
N PHE A 217 -18.07 -11.84 0.55
CA PHE A 217 -17.56 -12.12 -0.80
C PHE A 217 -16.05 -12.39 -0.81
N CYS A 218 -15.28 -11.84 0.14
CA CYS A 218 -13.85 -12.06 0.29
C CYS A 218 -13.53 -13.55 0.47
N ALA A 219 -14.46 -14.34 1.02
CA ALA A 219 -14.29 -15.78 1.16
C ALA A 219 -14.10 -16.53 -0.18
N GLY A 220 -14.56 -15.93 -1.29
CA GLY A 220 -14.41 -16.45 -2.63
C GLY A 220 -13.14 -16.00 -3.37
N MET A 221 -12.40 -15.03 -2.83
CA MET A 221 -11.20 -14.45 -3.44
C MET A 221 -10.00 -15.32 -3.08
N ARG A 222 -9.44 -16.03 -4.08
CA ARG A 222 -8.48 -17.12 -3.84
C ARG A 222 -7.07 -16.63 -3.55
N GLU A 223 -6.68 -15.52 -4.16
CA GLU A 223 -5.36 -14.92 -4.02
C GLU A 223 -5.30 -13.90 -2.88
N LEU A 224 -6.45 -13.58 -2.26
CA LEU A 224 -6.51 -12.58 -1.19
C LEU A 224 -5.75 -13.07 0.05
N GLU A 225 -4.68 -12.36 0.39
CA GLU A 225 -3.82 -12.66 1.53
C GLU A 225 -3.98 -11.63 2.65
N ILE A 226 -4.33 -10.39 2.31
CA ILE A 226 -4.42 -9.26 3.24
C ILE A 226 -5.79 -8.59 3.12
N LEU A 227 -6.45 -8.42 4.25
CA LEU A 227 -7.67 -7.64 4.39
C LEU A 227 -7.48 -6.61 5.51
N ASP A 228 -7.28 -5.35 5.13
CA ASP A 228 -7.15 -4.25 6.09
C ASP A 228 -8.43 -3.41 6.14
N LEU A 229 -9.09 -3.44 7.31
CA LEU A 229 -10.36 -2.82 7.61
C LEU A 229 -10.14 -1.84 8.75
N LYS A 230 -10.18 -0.55 8.43
CA LYS A 230 -10.06 0.53 9.43
C LYS A 230 -11.16 1.56 9.24
N ARG A 231 -11.45 2.29 10.31
CA ARG A 231 -12.09 3.60 10.23
C ARG A 231 -11.06 4.61 9.76
N ARG A 232 -11.50 5.78 9.27
CA ARG A 232 -10.56 6.81 8.78
C ARG A 232 -9.65 7.41 9.86
N ASP A 233 -10.02 7.25 11.13
CA ASP A 233 -9.18 7.62 12.27
C ASP A 233 -8.23 6.48 12.71
N GLY A 234 -8.18 5.38 11.96
CA GLY A 234 -7.36 4.21 12.23
C GLY A 234 -7.96 3.20 13.21
N THR A 235 -9.16 3.45 13.75
CA THR A 235 -9.80 2.54 14.71
C THR A 235 -10.50 1.36 14.02
N ASP A 236 -10.79 0.28 14.75
CA ASP A 236 -11.50 -0.88 14.18
C ASP A 236 -12.95 -0.53 13.78
N PRO A 237 -13.38 -0.84 12.54
CA PRO A 237 -14.76 -0.64 12.09
C PRO A 237 -15.73 -1.71 12.61
N LEU A 238 -15.25 -2.83 13.15
CA LEU A 238 -16.06 -3.95 13.63
C LEU A 238 -16.09 -4.01 15.16
N THR A 239 -17.20 -4.51 15.72
CA THR A 239 -17.17 -5.01 17.11
C THR A 239 -16.48 -6.38 17.17
N GLY A 240 -16.01 -6.81 18.34
CA GLY A 240 -15.39 -8.14 18.50
C GLY A 240 -16.31 -9.29 18.07
N ALA A 241 -17.63 -9.12 18.22
CA ALA A 241 -18.62 -10.11 17.76
C ALA A 241 -18.75 -10.16 16.24
N GLU A 242 -18.84 -9.00 15.57
CA GLU A 242 -18.89 -8.91 14.11
C GLU A 242 -17.58 -9.41 13.49
N ARG A 243 -16.44 -9.06 14.07
CA ARG A 243 -15.15 -9.56 13.63
C ARG A 243 -15.08 -11.08 13.71
N LEU A 244 -15.51 -11.68 14.83
CA LEU A 244 -15.53 -13.14 14.96
C LEU A 244 -16.45 -13.81 13.93
N GLU A 245 -17.60 -13.20 13.64
CA GLU A 245 -18.52 -13.67 12.60
C GLU A 245 -17.83 -13.65 11.23
N LEU A 246 -17.19 -12.53 10.87
CA LEU A 246 -16.46 -12.37 9.61
C LEU A 246 -15.32 -13.39 9.50
N LEU A 247 -14.43 -13.46 10.50
CA LEU A 247 -13.26 -14.34 10.51
C LEU A 247 -13.62 -15.82 10.29
N ARG A 248 -14.80 -16.27 10.76
CA ARG A 248 -15.28 -17.64 10.54
C ARG A 248 -15.70 -17.93 9.10
N THR A 249 -15.95 -16.89 8.30
CA THR A 249 -16.31 -17.01 6.88
C THR A 249 -15.10 -16.95 5.95
N LEU A 250 -14.04 -16.24 6.35
CA LEU A 250 -12.85 -16.01 5.55
C LEU A 250 -11.93 -17.24 5.49
N PRO A 251 -11.13 -17.40 4.41
CA PRO A 251 -10.01 -18.33 4.41
C PRO A 251 -8.91 -17.86 5.39
N ASP A 252 -7.87 -18.67 5.51
CA ASP A 252 -6.68 -18.31 6.28
C ASP A 252 -5.98 -17.12 5.60
N LEU A 253 -6.19 -15.91 6.11
CA LEU A 253 -5.64 -14.64 5.60
C LEU A 253 -5.30 -13.68 6.76
N ASP A 254 -4.44 -12.68 6.50
CA ASP A 254 -4.10 -11.63 7.46
C ASP A 254 -5.21 -10.56 7.49
N VAL A 255 -5.84 -10.36 8.66
CA VAL A 255 -6.85 -9.32 8.89
C VAL A 255 -6.29 -8.26 9.82
N ASN A 256 -6.17 -7.02 9.36
CA ASN A 256 -5.67 -5.87 10.12
C ASN A 256 -4.27 -6.10 10.74
N GLY A 257 -3.40 -6.81 10.04
CA GLY A 257 -2.10 -7.18 10.57
C GLY A 257 -2.19 -8.27 11.64
N LEU A 258 -3.20 -9.14 11.63
CA LEU A 258 -3.33 -10.28 12.55
C LEU A 258 -3.72 -11.56 11.79
N TRP A 259 -3.07 -12.67 12.14
CA TRP A 259 -3.37 -13.97 11.54
C TRP A 259 -4.15 -14.83 12.51
N TYR A 260 -5.32 -15.32 12.08
CA TYR A 260 -6.21 -16.12 12.91
C TYR A 260 -6.35 -17.54 12.35
N PRO A 261 -5.58 -18.54 12.84
CA PRO A 261 -5.67 -19.90 12.30
C PRO A 261 -7.07 -20.47 12.53
N ARG A 262 -7.65 -21.09 11.50
CA ARG A 262 -9.02 -21.63 11.54
C ARG A 262 -9.34 -22.50 12.75
N ALA A 263 -8.41 -23.36 13.17
CA ALA A 263 -8.60 -24.22 14.34
C ALA A 263 -8.79 -23.45 15.66
N GLN A 264 -8.32 -22.20 15.74
CA GLN A 264 -8.47 -21.35 16.92
C GLN A 264 -9.84 -20.67 16.93
N LEU A 265 -10.29 -20.19 15.76
CA LEU A 265 -11.57 -19.50 15.57
C LEU A 265 -12.80 -20.34 15.95
N GLU A 266 -12.69 -21.68 15.88
CA GLU A 266 -13.74 -22.61 16.31
C GLU A 266 -14.06 -22.48 17.80
N THR A 267 -13.06 -22.17 18.62
CA THR A 267 -13.20 -22.10 20.09
C THR A 267 -13.18 -20.68 20.64
N MET A 268 -12.79 -19.69 19.84
CA MET A 268 -12.71 -18.29 20.26
C MET A 268 -14.09 -17.65 20.46
N THR A 269 -14.14 -16.71 21.39
CA THR A 269 -15.26 -15.82 21.68
C THR A 269 -14.90 -14.39 21.28
N ALA A 270 -15.90 -13.50 21.23
CA ALA A 270 -15.68 -12.09 20.95
C ALA A 270 -14.75 -11.42 21.99
N ALA A 271 -14.89 -11.82 23.26
CA ALA A 271 -14.03 -11.33 24.33
C ALA A 271 -12.57 -11.74 24.14
N ASP A 272 -12.30 -12.95 23.61
CA ASP A 272 -10.93 -13.39 23.33
C ASP A 272 -10.27 -12.53 22.22
N LEU A 273 -11.04 -12.01 21.26
CA LEU A 273 -10.55 -11.08 20.24
C LEU A 273 -10.33 -9.68 20.81
N GLU A 274 -11.26 -9.19 21.64
CA GLU A 274 -11.10 -7.91 22.34
C GLU A 274 -9.90 -7.92 23.28
N ASP A 275 -9.57 -9.05 23.92
CA ASP A 275 -8.37 -9.21 24.74
C ASP A 275 -7.08 -9.25 23.90
N LEU A 276 -7.11 -9.83 22.69
CA LEU A 276 -5.97 -9.78 21.74
C LEU A 276 -5.70 -8.35 21.27
N ASP A 277 -6.76 -7.59 20.97
CA ASP A 277 -6.70 -6.19 20.55
C ASP A 277 -6.33 -5.23 21.69
N SER A 278 -6.81 -5.53 22.91
CA SER A 278 -6.66 -4.61 24.05
C SER A 278 -5.37 -4.79 24.83
N ALA A 279 -4.67 -5.93 24.73
CA ALA A 279 -3.74 -6.27 25.81
C ALA A 279 -2.26 -6.54 25.46
N ALA A 280 -1.78 -6.77 24.23
CA ALA A 280 -0.36 -7.15 24.14
C ALA A 280 0.44 -6.88 22.85
N VAL A 281 -0.17 -6.90 21.66
CA VAL A 281 0.52 -6.59 20.41
C VAL A 281 0.07 -5.22 19.92
N ARG A 282 1.01 -4.30 19.76
CA ARG A 282 0.80 -2.99 19.15
C ARG A 282 1.19 -3.09 17.68
N VAL A 283 0.21 -2.99 16.79
CA VAL A 283 0.47 -2.85 15.35
C VAL A 283 1.04 -1.45 15.12
N VAL A 284 2.09 -1.38 14.31
CA VAL A 284 2.86 -0.16 14.04
C VAL A 284 2.57 0.25 12.61
N ASP A 285 1.75 1.28 12.48
CA ASP A 285 1.28 1.77 11.17
C ASP A 285 2.19 2.86 10.58
N ASP A 286 3.04 3.50 11.40
CA ASP A 286 4.01 4.51 10.97
C ASP A 286 5.18 4.62 11.97
N THR A 287 6.23 5.36 11.62
CA THR A 287 7.40 5.58 12.47
C THR A 287 7.03 6.25 13.81
N ALA A 288 6.07 7.18 13.82
CA ALA A 288 5.67 7.88 15.03
C ALA A 288 4.92 6.96 16.01
N ALA A 289 4.16 5.99 15.52
CA ALA A 289 3.49 4.96 16.28
C ALA A 289 4.53 4.07 16.96
N PHE A 290 5.59 3.70 16.24
CA PHE A 290 6.69 2.94 16.82
C PHE A 290 7.36 3.69 17.98
N ASP A 291 7.71 4.97 17.76
CA ASP A 291 8.35 5.80 18.78
C ASP A 291 7.45 5.98 20.02
N ARG A 292 6.12 6.11 19.83
CA ARG A 292 5.15 6.11 20.94
C ARG A 292 5.21 4.81 21.74
N VAL A 293 5.21 3.65 21.07
CA VAL A 293 5.29 2.34 21.74
C VAL A 293 6.57 2.23 22.58
N LEU A 294 7.71 2.69 22.05
CA LEU A 294 8.98 2.69 22.78
C LEU A 294 8.97 3.62 24.00
N ALA A 295 8.27 4.74 23.92
CA ALA A 295 8.17 5.73 25.00
C ALA A 295 7.19 5.31 26.11
N GLU A 296 6.13 4.58 25.77
CA GLU A 296 5.06 4.18 26.71
C GLU A 296 5.55 3.15 27.75
N ARG A 297 6.25 2.11 27.30
CA ARG A 297 6.63 0.99 28.17
C ARG A 297 7.89 0.30 27.67
N SER A 298 8.73 -0.14 28.61
CA SER A 298 9.93 -0.94 28.33
C SER A 298 9.98 -2.15 29.28
N PRO A 299 10.40 -3.33 28.81
CA PRO A 299 10.99 -3.63 27.49
C PRO A 299 9.95 -3.92 26.40
N VAL A 300 10.35 -3.75 25.13
CA VAL A 300 9.52 -3.98 23.93
C VAL A 300 10.09 -5.12 23.11
N LEU A 301 9.27 -6.05 22.65
CA LEU A 301 9.64 -7.04 21.64
C LEU A 301 9.10 -6.56 20.28
N ALA A 302 9.98 -6.06 19.41
CA ALA A 302 9.63 -5.71 18.05
C ALA A 302 9.64 -6.96 17.15
N TYR A 303 8.52 -7.24 16.49
CA TYR A 303 8.33 -8.31 15.53
C TYR A 303 8.20 -7.72 14.13
N PHE A 304 9.26 -7.86 13.33
CA PHE A 304 9.30 -7.47 11.93
C PHE A 304 8.77 -8.58 11.04
N THR A 305 7.78 -8.26 10.21
CA THR A 305 7.00 -9.17 9.38
C THR A 305 6.79 -8.58 7.98
N ALA A 306 6.24 -9.39 7.06
CA ALA A 306 5.68 -8.92 5.79
C ALA A 306 4.53 -9.84 5.35
N GLY A 307 3.63 -9.34 4.49
CA GLY A 307 2.51 -10.11 3.95
C GLY A 307 2.95 -11.30 3.09
N TRP A 308 3.97 -11.13 2.27
CA TRP A 308 4.54 -12.17 1.39
C TRP A 308 5.34 -13.25 2.13
N CYS A 309 5.62 -13.04 3.41
CA CYS A 309 6.51 -13.90 4.18
C CYS A 309 5.78 -15.14 4.75
N GLY A 310 5.90 -16.28 4.05
CA GLY A 310 5.32 -17.56 4.48
C GLY A 310 5.64 -17.99 5.93
N PRO A 311 6.90 -17.90 6.42
CA PRO A 311 7.22 -18.18 7.82
C PRO A 311 6.60 -17.19 8.81
N CYS A 312 6.40 -15.93 8.41
CA CYS A 312 5.77 -14.90 9.24
C CYS A 312 4.29 -15.23 9.51
N LYS A 313 3.57 -15.75 8.50
CA LYS A 313 2.19 -16.23 8.63
C LYS A 313 2.05 -17.32 9.71
N GLN A 314 3.09 -18.17 9.89
CA GLN A 314 3.11 -19.18 10.94
C GLN A 314 3.50 -18.63 12.32
N LEU A 315 4.36 -17.62 12.36
CA LEU A 315 4.90 -17.05 13.59
C LEU A 315 3.94 -16.05 14.25
N GLY A 316 3.17 -15.29 13.47
CA GLY A 316 2.22 -14.28 13.96
C GLY A 316 1.33 -14.79 15.10
N PRO A 317 0.61 -15.93 14.95
CA PRO A 317 -0.25 -16.46 16.01
C PRO A 317 0.51 -16.91 17.27
N VAL A 318 1.78 -17.27 17.12
CA VAL A 318 2.64 -17.61 18.25
C VAL A 318 3.03 -16.34 19.00
N ILE A 319 3.34 -15.26 18.28
CA ILE A 319 3.63 -13.94 18.83
C ILE A 319 2.41 -13.37 19.53
N ASP A 320 1.22 -13.43 18.94
CA ASP A 320 0.00 -12.88 19.53
C ASP A 320 -0.34 -13.55 20.87
N ARG A 321 -0.25 -14.89 20.90
CA ARG A 321 -0.43 -15.65 22.15
C ARG A 321 0.68 -15.39 23.16
N PHE A 322 1.92 -15.27 22.71
CA PHE A 322 3.04 -14.96 23.58
C PHE A 322 2.89 -13.58 24.20
N ALA A 323 2.46 -12.60 23.41
CA ALA A 323 2.21 -11.25 23.88
C ALA A 323 1.17 -11.28 25.00
N ALA A 324 0.04 -11.98 24.81
CA ALA A 324 -1.01 -12.10 25.83
C ALA A 324 -0.47 -12.67 27.16
N ASP A 325 0.33 -13.73 27.11
CA ASP A 325 0.95 -14.35 28.29
C ASP A 325 1.96 -13.42 29.02
N TYR A 326 2.53 -12.44 28.32
CA TYR A 326 3.60 -11.57 28.80
C TYR A 326 3.18 -10.09 28.92
N ALA A 327 1.87 -9.79 28.78
CA ALA A 327 1.33 -8.43 28.76
C ALA A 327 1.64 -7.60 30.02
N ASP A 328 1.88 -8.25 31.16
CA ASP A 328 2.29 -7.62 32.42
C ASP A 328 3.81 -7.38 32.50
N ARG A 329 4.60 -7.96 31.59
CA ARG A 329 6.07 -7.95 31.62
C ARG A 329 6.71 -7.18 30.47
N LEU A 330 6.09 -7.16 29.29
CA LEU A 330 6.61 -6.47 28.09
C LEU A 330 5.48 -6.00 27.17
N THR A 331 5.83 -5.17 26.19
CA THR A 331 4.95 -4.83 25.06
C THR A 331 5.48 -5.48 23.79
N VAL A 332 4.61 -6.07 22.96
CA VAL A 332 5.01 -6.53 21.62
C VAL A 332 4.64 -5.45 20.61
N ALA A 333 5.53 -5.14 19.68
CA ALA A 333 5.28 -4.21 18.57
C ALA A 333 5.37 -4.99 17.26
N LYS A 334 4.28 -5.13 16.51
CA LYS A 334 4.30 -5.76 15.18
C LYS A 334 4.57 -4.67 14.14
N VAL A 335 5.65 -4.83 13.40
CA VAL A 335 6.12 -3.88 12.38
C VAL A 335 6.10 -4.61 11.04
N ASP A 336 5.28 -4.14 10.10
CA ASP A 336 5.34 -4.60 8.73
C ASP A 336 6.41 -3.81 7.97
N VAL A 337 7.36 -4.51 7.36
CA VAL A 337 8.51 -3.88 6.68
C VAL A 337 8.13 -3.22 5.37
N ASP A 338 7.02 -3.64 4.74
CA ASP A 338 6.52 -3.02 3.52
C ASP A 338 5.75 -1.72 3.86
N LEU A 339 5.12 -1.65 5.03
CA LEU A 339 4.38 -0.47 5.49
C LEU A 339 5.26 0.57 6.18
N VAL A 340 6.28 0.15 6.94
CA VAL A 340 7.13 1.05 7.73
C VAL A 340 8.62 0.73 7.53
N PRO A 341 9.13 0.86 6.29
CA PRO A 341 10.50 0.48 5.94
C PRO A 341 11.55 1.25 6.75
N GLU A 342 11.29 2.50 7.14
CA GLU A 342 12.25 3.32 7.89
C GLU A 342 12.53 2.74 9.28
N VAL A 343 11.55 2.09 9.90
CA VAL A 343 11.74 1.41 11.19
C VAL A 343 12.55 0.13 10.98
N ALA A 344 12.35 -0.60 9.88
CA ALA A 344 13.16 -1.78 9.56
C ALA A 344 14.63 -1.40 9.34
N ASP A 345 14.89 -0.35 8.57
CA ASP A 345 16.23 0.19 8.30
C ASP A 345 16.93 0.67 9.56
N ARG A 346 16.19 1.35 10.46
CA ARG A 346 16.72 1.85 11.74
C ARG A 346 17.36 0.75 12.60
N PHE A 347 16.88 -0.48 12.49
CA PHE A 347 17.40 -1.63 13.23
C PHE A 347 18.15 -2.65 12.36
N ASP A 348 18.52 -2.26 11.14
CA ASP A 348 19.29 -3.10 10.20
C ASP A 348 18.60 -4.45 9.93
N VAL A 349 17.27 -4.42 9.73
CA VAL A 349 16.48 -5.63 9.46
C VAL A 349 16.64 -6.02 7.99
N GLN A 350 17.52 -6.99 7.75
CA GLN A 350 17.85 -7.48 6.40
C GLN A 350 16.88 -8.56 5.87
N GLY A 351 15.81 -8.87 6.62
CA GLY A 351 14.82 -9.87 6.22
C GLY A 351 13.86 -10.25 7.35
N VAL A 352 12.75 -10.88 6.96
CA VAL A 352 11.65 -11.25 7.87
C VAL A 352 11.41 -12.77 7.90
N PRO A 353 10.88 -13.33 9.00
CA PRO A 353 10.58 -12.64 10.26
C PRO A 353 11.85 -12.32 11.05
N THR A 354 11.88 -11.18 11.72
CA THR A 354 12.95 -10.81 12.67
C THR A 354 12.36 -10.32 13.98
N LEU A 355 12.90 -10.79 15.10
CA LEU A 355 12.49 -10.40 16.45
C LEU A 355 13.63 -9.62 17.11
N ILE A 356 13.32 -8.43 17.63
CA ILE A 356 14.30 -7.58 18.32
C ILE A 356 13.76 -7.22 19.70
N MET A 357 14.54 -7.54 20.73
CA MET A 357 14.27 -7.08 22.08
C MET A 357 14.86 -5.69 22.26
N LEU A 358 14.02 -4.74 22.63
CA LEU A 358 14.35 -3.33 22.81
C LEU A 358 14.20 -2.95 24.29
N ARG A 359 15.20 -2.28 24.83
CA ARG A 359 15.15 -1.71 26.18
C ARG A 359 15.52 -0.23 26.10
N ASN A 360 14.62 0.63 26.56
CA ASN A 360 14.72 2.09 26.43
C ASN A 360 15.04 2.56 24.99
N GLY A 361 14.46 1.88 23.98
CA GLY A 361 14.65 2.20 22.56
C GLY A 361 15.92 1.64 21.91
N GLU A 362 16.78 0.94 22.66
CA GLU A 362 18.00 0.32 22.13
C GLU A 362 17.84 -1.20 21.98
N ALA A 363 18.37 -1.76 20.89
CA ALA A 363 18.40 -3.20 20.66
C ALA A 363 19.37 -3.91 21.62
N VAL A 364 18.82 -4.78 22.46
CA VAL A 364 19.59 -5.59 23.42
C VAL A 364 19.73 -7.06 22.99
N ALA A 365 18.87 -7.53 22.09
CA ALA A 365 19.00 -8.83 21.44
C ALA A 365 18.24 -8.87 20.12
N THR A 366 18.76 -9.63 19.15
CA THR A 366 18.12 -9.84 17.85
C THR A 366 18.09 -11.32 17.53
N GLN A 367 16.97 -11.78 16.97
CA GLN A 367 16.76 -13.12 16.48
C GLN A 367 16.16 -13.06 15.08
N ALA A 368 16.93 -13.49 14.09
CA ALA A 368 16.44 -13.67 12.73
C ALA A 368 15.74 -15.03 12.57
N GLY A 369 14.68 -15.06 11.76
CA GLY A 369 13.92 -16.25 11.42
C GLY A 369 12.85 -16.64 12.45
N ALA A 370 11.97 -17.55 12.04
CA ALA A 370 10.84 -17.97 12.86
C ALA A 370 11.27 -18.88 14.02
N LEU A 371 10.74 -18.62 15.21
CA LEU A 371 10.95 -19.44 16.40
C LEU A 371 9.68 -20.21 16.80
N PRO A 372 9.76 -21.50 17.17
CA PRO A 372 8.68 -22.17 17.86
C PRO A 372 8.47 -21.58 19.26
N ARG A 373 7.24 -21.59 19.78
CA ARG A 373 6.87 -20.94 21.07
C ARG A 373 7.80 -21.24 22.25
N ARG A 374 8.26 -22.49 22.39
CA ARG A 374 9.17 -22.88 23.48
C ARG A 374 10.48 -22.10 23.45
N ASP A 375 10.96 -21.82 22.26
CA ASP A 375 12.24 -21.15 22.04
C ASP A 375 12.07 -19.62 22.10
N LEU A 376 10.86 -19.10 21.84
CA LEU A 376 10.49 -17.69 22.04
C LEU A 376 10.58 -17.27 23.52
N SER A 377 10.00 -18.03 24.45
CA SER A 377 10.16 -17.76 25.89
C SER A 377 11.64 -17.84 26.32
N SER A 378 12.38 -18.80 25.77
CA SER A 378 13.81 -18.95 26.06
C SER A 378 14.65 -17.78 25.57
N PHE A 379 14.25 -17.13 24.48
CA PHE A 379 14.87 -15.90 23.96
C PHE A 379 14.52 -14.68 24.84
N VAL A 380 13.26 -14.55 25.26
CA VAL A 380 12.76 -13.35 25.93
C VAL A 380 13.00 -13.35 27.45
N ASP A 381 12.76 -14.46 28.16
CA ASP A 381 12.83 -14.50 29.63
C ASP A 381 14.17 -14.03 30.23
N PRO A 382 15.34 -14.33 29.63
CA PRO A 382 16.62 -13.81 30.12
C PRO A 382 16.79 -12.29 29.99
N LEU A 383 15.94 -11.64 29.19
CA LEU A 383 16.02 -10.24 28.81
C LEU A 383 14.95 -9.37 29.48
N LEU A 384 14.10 -9.95 30.33
CA LEU A 384 13.11 -9.25 31.15
C LEU A 384 13.72 -8.90 32.51
#